data_AF-A0A934SPM1-F1
#
_entry.id   AF-A0A934SPM1-F1
#
_cell.length_a   1.000
_cell.length_b   1.000
_cell.length_c   1.000
_cell.angle_alpha   90.00
_cell.angle_beta   90.00
_cell.angle_gamma   90.00
#
_symmetry.space_group_name_H-M   'P 1'
#
loop_
_entity.id
_entity.type
_entity.pdbx_description
1 polymer ?
#
loop_
_entity_poly.entity_id
_entity_poly.type
_entity_poly.pdbx_seq_one_letter_code
_entity_poly.pdbx_strand_id
1 'polypeptide(L)'
;MQHLIARGRMAYNLPPIASKKSYAKRSLVAALPRDDLDLLYQWFIERQYGQAMRLNRPMFGTHVTIVTPEEDVPDMRAWGKYEGREVDIEYDVVLRHHGPFWSLPVYSDWFQEVRRELGMAPSADFHITVGRQFSWQPIPQSARRTAASIRRERELLDHFLPTR
;
A
#
# COMPACT_ATOMS: atom_id res chain seq x y z
N MET A 1 0.30 3.13 23.06
CA MET A 1 -0.15 3.04 21.66
C MET A 1 -0.42 1.57 21.40
N GLN A 2 -1.49 1.25 20.66
CA GLN A 2 -1.83 -0.14 20.34
C GLN A 2 -1.34 -0.42 18.93
N HIS A 3 -0.47 -1.42 18.78
CA HIS A 3 -0.01 -1.87 17.48
C HIS A 3 -0.69 -3.19 17.12
N LEU A 4 -0.98 -3.36 15.83
CA LEU A 4 -1.54 -4.59 15.28
C LEU A 4 -0.58 -5.15 14.24
N ILE A 5 -0.68 -6.45 14.00
CA ILE A 5 0.14 -7.16 13.02
C ILE A 5 -0.76 -7.62 11.87
N ALA A 6 -0.36 -7.31 10.65
CA ALA A 6 -0.93 -7.86 9.43
C ALA A 6 0.12 -8.68 8.67
N ARG A 7 -0.34 -9.65 7.87
CA ARG A 7 0.56 -10.49 7.06
C ARG A 7 0.58 -10.01 5.63
N GLY A 8 1.76 -9.59 5.19
CA GLY A 8 2.01 -9.18 3.82
C GLY A 8 2.90 -10.15 3.06
N ARG A 9 3.11 -9.82 1.80
CA ARG A 9 4.01 -10.51 0.88
C ARG A 9 4.83 -9.50 0.09
N MET A 10 6.12 -9.75 0.02
CA MET A 10 7.05 -8.95 -0.76
C MET A 10 6.79 -9.12 -2.25
N ALA A 11 6.69 -8.01 -2.97
CA ALA A 11 6.43 -7.98 -4.39
C ALA A 11 7.29 -6.91 -5.06
N TYR A 12 8.08 -7.32 -6.04
CA TYR A 12 8.85 -6.40 -6.87
C TYR A 12 8.03 -6.04 -8.11
N ASN A 13 8.05 -4.77 -8.49
CA ASN A 13 7.41 -4.25 -9.70
C ASN A 13 5.91 -4.60 -9.81
N LEU A 14 5.20 -4.53 -8.68
CA LEU A 14 3.78 -4.86 -8.62
C LEU A 14 2.97 -3.97 -9.59
N PRO A 15 2.25 -4.54 -10.56
CA PRO A 15 1.45 -3.76 -11.50
C PRO A 15 0.24 -3.12 -10.80
N PRO A 16 -0.24 -1.96 -11.28
CA PRO A 16 -1.45 -1.35 -10.75
C PRO A 16 -2.68 -2.21 -11.08
N ILE A 17 -3.58 -2.36 -10.12
CA ILE A 17 -4.73 -3.26 -10.22
C ILE A 17 -5.79 -2.71 -11.18
N ALA A 18 -6.03 -1.39 -11.12
CA ALA A 18 -7.16 -0.74 -11.80
C ALA A 18 -6.75 0.44 -12.69
N SER A 19 -5.44 0.62 -12.93
CA SER A 19 -4.92 1.73 -13.73
C SER A 19 -4.28 1.21 -15.01
N LYS A 20 -4.64 1.81 -16.14
CA LYS A 20 -3.94 1.61 -17.42
C LYS A 20 -2.69 2.51 -17.56
N LYS A 21 -2.35 3.28 -16.53
CA LYS A 21 -1.16 4.14 -16.55
C LYS A 21 0.09 3.28 -16.63
N SER A 22 1.04 3.71 -17.47
CA SER A 22 2.41 3.19 -17.42
C SER A 22 2.93 3.32 -15.99
N TYR A 23 3.56 2.26 -15.48
CA TYR A 23 4.18 2.25 -14.17
C TYR A 23 5.66 1.90 -14.33
N ALA A 24 6.50 2.55 -13.53
CA ALA A 24 7.93 2.27 -13.54
C ALA A 24 8.19 0.94 -12.81
N LYS A 25 8.88 0.02 -13.49
CA LYS A 25 9.27 -1.30 -12.98
C LYS A 25 10.53 -1.19 -12.11
N ARG A 26 10.42 -0.43 -11.03
CA ARG A 26 11.47 -0.30 -10.00
C ARG A 26 10.88 -0.05 -8.61
N SER A 27 9.80 -0.73 -8.28
CA SER A 27 9.19 -0.63 -6.94
C SER A 27 9.39 -1.93 -6.15
N LEU A 28 9.55 -1.78 -4.84
CA LEU A 28 9.46 -2.89 -3.89
C LEU A 28 8.39 -2.54 -2.87
N VAL A 29 7.39 -3.41 -2.74
CA VAL A 29 6.29 -3.24 -1.79
C VAL A 29 6.10 -4.52 -0.97
N ALA A 30 5.61 -4.36 0.25
CA ALA A 30 4.96 -5.45 0.97
C ALA A 30 3.44 -5.31 0.76
N ALA A 31 2.89 -6.14 -0.10
CA ALA A 31 1.47 -6.14 -0.43
C ALA A 31 0.67 -6.99 0.56
N LEU A 32 -0.54 -6.56 0.91
CA LEU A 32 -1.45 -7.27 1.79
C LEU A 32 -2.70 -7.69 0.98
N PRO A 33 -2.60 -8.71 0.10
CA PRO A 33 -3.68 -9.02 -0.85
C PRO A 33 -4.97 -9.53 -0.20
N ARG A 34 -4.87 -10.04 1.05
CA ARG A 34 -6.00 -10.56 1.81
C ARG A 34 -6.56 -9.57 2.84
N ASP A 35 -5.96 -8.40 2.95
CA ASP A 35 -6.39 -7.35 3.86
C ASP A 35 -6.95 -6.15 3.10
N ASP A 36 -8.11 -5.68 3.52
CA ASP A 36 -8.72 -4.45 3.01
C ASP A 36 -8.69 -3.36 4.10
N LEU A 37 -7.54 -3.19 4.75
CA LEU A 37 -7.34 -2.14 5.75
C LEU A 37 -7.67 -0.76 5.16
N ASP A 38 -7.32 -0.52 3.90
CA ASP A 38 -7.67 0.72 3.23
C ASP A 38 -9.20 0.94 3.15
N LEU A 39 -10.00 -0.10 2.86
CA LEU A 39 -11.47 -0.02 2.86
C LEU A 39 -12.03 0.15 4.27
N LEU A 40 -11.53 -0.62 5.23
CA LEU A 40 -11.98 -0.56 6.62
C LEU A 40 -11.76 0.85 7.20
N TYR A 41 -10.58 1.41 7.01
CA TYR A 41 -10.27 2.75 7.52
C TYR A 41 -10.95 3.87 6.73
N GLN A 42 -11.17 3.71 5.42
CA GLN A 42 -12.04 4.62 4.67
C GLN A 42 -13.46 4.64 5.22
N TRP A 43 -14.01 3.48 5.63
CA TRP A 43 -15.32 3.41 6.27
C TRP A 43 -15.34 4.16 7.61
N PHE A 44 -14.30 4.03 8.45
CA PHE A 44 -14.19 4.80 9.69
C PHE A 44 -14.13 6.31 9.42
N ILE A 45 -13.36 6.74 8.42
CA ILE A 45 -13.28 8.15 8.00
C ILE A 45 -14.65 8.65 7.52
N GLU A 46 -15.34 7.89 6.67
CA GLU A 46 -16.68 8.25 6.18
C GLU A 46 -17.71 8.32 7.34
N ARG A 47 -17.59 7.44 8.34
CA ARG A 47 -18.45 7.47 9.53
C ARG A 47 -18.19 8.70 10.40
N GLN A 48 -16.93 9.12 10.52
CA GLN A 48 -16.54 10.25 11.35
C GLN A 48 -16.82 11.60 10.68
N TYR A 49 -16.59 11.72 9.38
CA TYR A 49 -16.64 12.99 8.64
C TYR A 49 -17.81 13.08 7.63
N GLY A 50 -18.59 12.01 7.46
CA GLY A 50 -19.76 11.94 6.60
C GLY A 50 -19.47 11.47 5.16
N GLN A 51 -20.54 11.18 4.41
CA GLN A 51 -20.49 10.60 3.06
C GLN A 51 -19.82 11.48 2.01
N ALA A 52 -19.68 12.78 2.27
CA ALA A 52 -18.93 13.69 1.42
C ALA A 52 -17.42 13.43 1.49
N MET A 53 -16.91 12.82 2.57
CA MET A 53 -15.49 12.53 2.77
C MET A 53 -15.13 11.15 2.20
N ARG A 54 -15.02 11.06 0.87
CA ARG A 54 -14.53 9.86 0.18
C ARG A 54 -13.10 10.03 -0.30
N LEU A 55 -12.31 8.97 -0.16
CA LEU A 55 -10.91 8.93 -0.56
C LEU A 55 -10.73 8.10 -1.84
N ASN A 56 -9.67 8.39 -2.59
CA ASN A 56 -9.21 7.51 -3.66
C ASN A 56 -8.39 6.38 -3.04
N ARG A 57 -8.71 5.12 -3.37
CA ARG A 57 -7.92 3.96 -2.94
C ARG A 57 -6.50 3.99 -3.52
N PRO A 58 -5.52 3.35 -2.85
CA PRO A 58 -4.20 3.13 -3.42
C PRO A 58 -4.28 2.32 -4.73
N MET A 59 -3.43 2.66 -5.70
CA MET A 59 -3.45 2.03 -7.03
C MET A 59 -3.07 0.54 -7.04
N PHE A 60 -2.33 0.11 -6.04
CA PHE A 60 -1.79 -1.25 -5.90
C PHE A 60 -2.50 -2.06 -4.79
N GLY A 61 -3.65 -1.59 -4.31
CA GLY A 61 -4.35 -2.18 -3.15
C GLY A 61 -3.66 -1.85 -1.83
N THR A 62 -3.98 -2.57 -0.75
CA THR A 62 -3.31 -2.40 0.55
C THR A 62 -1.86 -2.85 0.45
N HIS A 63 -0.91 -1.94 0.68
CA HIS A 63 0.52 -2.25 0.65
C HIS A 63 1.32 -1.24 1.49
N VAL A 64 2.55 -1.62 1.81
CA VAL A 64 3.60 -0.76 2.33
C VAL A 64 4.66 -0.60 1.25
N THR A 65 5.00 0.65 0.92
CA THR A 65 6.09 0.92 -0.03
C THR A 65 7.42 0.89 0.70
N ILE A 66 8.33 0.04 0.23
CA ILE A 66 9.68 -0.10 0.79
C ILE A 66 10.70 0.63 -0.10
N VAL A 67 10.52 0.56 -1.42
CA VAL A 67 11.30 1.31 -2.41
C VAL A 67 10.34 1.91 -3.43
N THR A 68 10.42 3.23 -3.64
CA THR A 68 9.64 3.91 -4.67
C THR A 68 10.34 3.85 -6.03
N PRO A 69 9.60 3.92 -7.14
CA PRO A 69 10.21 3.88 -8.47
C PRO A 69 11.20 5.01 -8.76
N GLU A 70 11.06 6.15 -8.08
CA GLU A 70 11.91 7.33 -8.24
C GLU A 70 13.27 7.17 -7.55
N GLU A 71 13.36 6.34 -6.51
CA GLU A 71 14.60 6.09 -5.78
C GLU A 71 15.59 5.31 -6.63
N ASP A 72 16.86 5.71 -6.61
CA ASP A 72 17.93 4.92 -7.21
C ASP A 72 18.33 3.79 -6.26
N VAL A 73 18.55 2.59 -6.81
CA VAL A 73 18.87 1.38 -6.04
C VAL A 73 20.33 1.03 -6.32
N PRO A 74 21.27 1.35 -5.42
CA PRO A 74 22.70 1.19 -5.69
C PRO A 74 23.12 -0.27 -5.91
N ASP A 75 22.58 -1.20 -5.13
CA ASP A 75 22.90 -2.62 -5.26
C ASP A 75 21.77 -3.42 -5.91
N MET A 76 21.77 -3.41 -7.24
CA MET A 76 20.84 -4.21 -8.03
C MET A 76 21.11 -5.72 -7.97
N ARG A 77 22.23 -6.19 -7.41
CA ARG A 77 22.51 -7.65 -7.28
C ARG A 77 21.61 -8.30 -6.23
N ALA A 78 21.18 -7.53 -5.24
CA ALA A 78 20.22 -7.96 -4.22
C ALA A 78 18.76 -7.78 -4.65
N TRP A 79 18.49 -7.19 -5.83
CA TRP A 79 17.13 -6.96 -6.33
C TRP A 79 16.41 -8.28 -6.63
N GLY A 80 15.17 -8.41 -6.16
CA GLY A 80 14.36 -9.62 -6.31
C GLY A 80 14.67 -10.74 -5.30
N LYS A 81 15.67 -10.58 -4.43
CA LYS A 81 16.06 -11.59 -3.41
C LYS A 81 14.89 -12.06 -2.54
N TYR A 82 13.94 -11.19 -2.26
CA TYR A 82 12.82 -11.45 -1.36
C TYR A 82 11.48 -11.62 -2.08
N GLU A 83 11.45 -11.80 -3.39
CA GLU A 83 10.20 -11.94 -4.16
C GLU A 83 9.31 -13.05 -3.56
N GLY A 84 8.04 -12.72 -3.31
CA GLY A 84 7.05 -13.65 -2.77
C GLY A 84 7.24 -14.02 -1.29
N ARG A 85 8.23 -13.47 -0.58
CA ARG A 85 8.46 -13.74 0.85
C ARG A 85 7.33 -13.17 1.71
N GLU A 86 6.84 -13.97 2.65
CA GLU A 86 5.86 -13.51 3.66
C GLU A 86 6.54 -12.70 4.75
N VAL A 87 5.85 -11.64 5.19
CA VAL A 87 6.36 -10.67 6.16
C VAL A 87 5.25 -10.25 7.11
N ASP A 88 5.59 -10.11 8.39
CA ASP A 88 4.71 -9.49 9.38
C ASP A 88 4.90 -7.97 9.32
N ILE A 89 3.78 -7.24 9.32
CA ILE A 89 3.70 -5.79 9.21
C ILE A 89 3.05 -5.27 10.48
N GLU A 90 3.85 -4.65 11.34
CA GLU A 90 3.36 -3.96 12.53
C GLU A 90 2.93 -2.55 12.16
N TYR A 91 1.70 -2.17 12.50
CA TYR A 91 1.15 -0.86 12.19
C TYR A 91 0.38 -0.25 13.38
N ASP A 92 0.34 1.09 13.42
CA ASP A 92 -0.46 1.83 14.40
C ASP A 92 -1.93 1.86 13.96
N VAL A 93 -2.84 1.76 14.93
CA VAL A 93 -4.29 1.90 14.70
C VAL A 93 -4.72 3.35 14.48
N VAL A 94 -3.88 4.31 14.84
CA VAL A 94 -4.16 5.75 14.68
C VAL A 94 -3.75 6.24 13.29
N LEU A 95 -4.70 6.82 12.57
CA LEU A 95 -4.46 7.43 11.26
C LEU A 95 -3.59 8.68 11.38
N ARG A 96 -2.61 8.79 10.47
CA ARG A 96 -1.94 10.04 10.16
C ARG A 96 -2.59 10.68 8.94
N HIS A 97 -2.72 12.00 8.99
CA HIS A 97 -3.12 12.80 7.86
C HIS A 97 -1.96 13.72 7.46
N HIS A 98 -1.39 13.47 6.29
CA HIS A 98 -0.24 14.23 5.76
C HIS A 98 -0.55 14.73 4.35
N GLY A 99 -0.68 16.05 4.20
CA GLY A 99 -1.09 16.67 2.95
C GLY A 99 -2.48 16.17 2.52
N PRO A 100 -2.64 15.58 1.33
CA PRO A 100 -3.91 14.99 0.90
C PRO A 100 -4.03 13.48 1.22
N PHE A 101 -3.12 12.88 1.98
CA PHE A 101 -3.09 11.44 2.21
C PHE A 101 -3.45 11.07 3.64
N TRP A 102 -4.26 10.03 3.76
CA TRP A 102 -4.54 9.32 5.00
C TRP A 102 -3.75 8.02 5.00
N SER A 103 -3.02 7.75 6.08
CA SER A 103 -2.15 6.58 6.17
C SER A 103 -2.06 6.01 7.58
N LEU A 104 -1.74 4.72 7.67
CA LEU A 104 -1.41 4.04 8.91
C LEU A 104 0.11 3.91 8.99
N PRO A 105 0.74 4.38 10.07
CA PRO A 105 2.16 4.18 10.31
C PRO A 105 2.54 2.71 10.36
N VAL A 106 3.71 2.38 9.81
CA VAL A 106 4.27 1.03 9.85
C VAL A 106 5.64 1.05 10.50
N TYR A 107 5.89 0.04 11.33
CA TYR A 107 7.14 -0.17 12.04
C TYR A 107 7.72 -1.52 11.62
N SER A 108 8.94 -1.53 11.08
CA SER A 108 9.62 -2.75 10.68
C SER A 108 11.11 -2.52 10.53
N ASP A 109 11.89 -3.07 11.47
CA ASP A 109 13.35 -3.10 11.37
C ASP A 109 13.81 -3.94 10.17
N TRP A 110 13.03 -4.97 9.84
CA TRP A 110 13.32 -5.83 8.69
C TRP A 110 13.23 -5.06 7.36
N PHE A 111 12.26 -4.14 7.20
CA PHE A 111 12.23 -3.28 6.02
C PHE A 111 13.45 -2.34 5.94
N GLN A 112 13.99 -1.90 7.09
CA GLN A 112 15.23 -1.13 7.12
C GLN A 112 16.43 -1.99 6.71
N GLU A 113 16.50 -3.24 7.16
CA GLU A 113 17.52 -4.20 6.73
C GLU A 113 17.49 -4.43 5.23
N VAL A 114 16.31 -4.64 4.66
CA VAL A 114 16.14 -4.79 3.20
C VAL A 114 16.66 -3.55 2.47
N ARG A 115 16.33 -2.34 2.94
CA ARG A 115 16.86 -1.10 2.34
C ARG A 115 18.39 -1.01 2.46
N ARG A 116 18.97 -1.38 3.61
CA ARG A 116 20.44 -1.40 3.79
C ARG A 116 21.12 -2.39 2.84
N GLU A 117 20.54 -3.59 2.65
CA GLU A 117 21.07 -4.58 1.71
C GLU A 117 21.04 -4.09 0.26
N LEU A 118 20.04 -3.29 -0.10
CA LEU A 118 19.95 -2.64 -1.41
C LEU A 118 20.91 -1.44 -1.56
N GLY A 119 21.72 -1.13 -0.54
CA GLY A 119 22.61 0.02 -0.52
C GLY A 119 21.90 1.35 -0.28
N MET A 120 20.65 1.33 0.20
CA MET A 120 19.83 2.52 0.40
C MET A 120 19.91 3.03 1.84
N ALA A 121 19.65 4.34 2.00
CA ALA A 121 19.46 4.92 3.32
C ALA A 121 18.18 4.37 3.98
N PRO A 122 18.17 4.23 5.32
CA PRO A 122 16.95 3.90 6.06
C PRO A 122 15.80 4.85 5.72
N SER A 123 14.58 4.31 5.63
CA SER A 123 13.39 5.14 5.45
C SER A 123 12.91 5.67 6.80
N ALA A 124 12.51 6.93 6.88
CA ALA A 124 11.97 7.50 8.12
C ALA A 124 10.47 7.22 8.31
N ASP A 125 9.74 6.81 7.27
CA ASP A 125 8.27 6.80 7.30
C ASP A 125 7.66 5.72 6.41
N PHE A 126 7.70 4.47 6.88
CA PHE A 126 6.88 3.43 6.29
C PHE A 126 5.43 3.61 6.69
N HIS A 127 4.52 3.39 5.75
CA HIS A 127 3.09 3.52 6.00
C HIS A 127 2.24 2.70 5.02
N ILE A 128 1.04 2.33 5.46
CA ILE A 128 -0.03 1.83 4.60
C ILE A 128 -0.87 3.04 4.20
N THR A 129 -0.94 3.35 2.91
CA THR A 129 -1.84 4.40 2.43
C THR A 129 -3.29 3.89 2.52
N VAL A 130 -4.15 4.60 3.25
CA VAL A 130 -5.58 4.32 3.31
C VAL A 130 -6.31 4.98 2.15
N GLY A 131 -5.94 6.20 1.81
CA GLY A 131 -6.44 6.83 0.61
C GLY A 131 -6.02 8.28 0.45
N ARG A 132 -6.23 8.79 -0.77
CA ARG A 132 -5.97 10.19 -1.12
C ARG A 132 -7.28 10.99 -1.13
N GLN A 133 -7.33 12.05 -0.34
CA GLN A 133 -8.42 13.01 -0.33
C GLN A 133 -8.44 13.85 -1.63
N PHE A 134 -9.65 14.15 -2.10
CA PHE A 134 -9.85 15.04 -3.25
C PHE A 134 -9.88 16.50 -2.80
N SER A 135 -9.31 17.40 -3.61
CA SER A 135 -9.26 18.83 -3.32
C SER A 135 -10.58 19.58 -3.58
N TRP A 136 -11.49 19.03 -4.40
CA TRP A 136 -12.81 19.61 -4.71
C TRP A 136 -13.76 18.52 -5.26
N GLN A 137 -15.08 18.71 -5.21
CA GLN A 137 -16.12 17.69 -5.47
C GLN A 137 -17.08 18.09 -6.60
N PRO A 138 -17.70 17.14 -7.35
CA PRO A 138 -18.21 15.84 -6.87
C PRO A 138 -17.21 14.68 -6.86
N ILE A 139 -17.44 13.71 -5.96
CA ILE A 139 -16.70 12.42 -5.86
C ILE A 139 -16.50 11.83 -7.27
N PRO A 140 -15.25 11.60 -7.72
CA PRO A 140 -15.02 11.06 -9.04
C PRO A 140 -15.55 9.64 -9.14
N GLN A 141 -15.95 9.21 -10.34
CA GLN A 141 -16.40 7.84 -10.59
C GLN A 141 -15.36 6.80 -10.15
N SER A 142 -14.07 7.13 -10.21
CA SER A 142 -12.98 6.28 -9.72
C SER A 142 -13.02 6.03 -8.21
N ALA A 143 -13.68 6.88 -7.41
CA ALA A 143 -13.91 6.65 -5.98
C ALA A 143 -15.28 6.00 -5.71
N ARG A 144 -16.14 5.84 -6.73
CA ARG A 144 -17.34 5.01 -6.63
C ARG A 144 -16.92 3.55 -6.82
N ARG A 145 -17.32 2.68 -5.90
CA ARG A 145 -17.00 1.25 -5.95
C ARG A 145 -18.24 0.42 -5.65
N THR A 146 -18.39 -0.68 -6.37
CA THR A 146 -19.40 -1.70 -6.14
C THR A 146 -18.72 -2.93 -5.52
N ALA A 147 -19.50 -3.81 -4.90
CA ALA A 147 -18.98 -5.08 -4.42
C ALA A 147 -18.30 -5.90 -5.56
N ALA A 148 -18.79 -5.77 -6.79
CA ALA A 148 -18.20 -6.42 -7.96
C ALA A 148 -16.80 -5.88 -8.30
N SER A 149 -16.59 -4.56 -8.25
CA SER A 149 -15.25 -3.99 -8.51
C SER A 149 -14.24 -4.40 -7.44
N ILE A 150 -14.64 -4.46 -6.18
CA ILE A 150 -13.75 -4.88 -5.08
C ILE A 150 -13.35 -6.35 -5.23
N ARG A 151 -14.30 -7.23 -5.55
CA ARG A 151 -14.00 -8.65 -5.84
C ARG A 151 -13.01 -8.80 -6.99
N ARG A 152 -13.21 -8.04 -8.07
CA ARG A 152 -12.30 -8.07 -9.22
C ARG A 152 -10.89 -7.60 -8.88
N GLU A 153 -10.76 -6.57 -8.05
CA GLU A 153 -9.46 -6.07 -7.58
C GLU A 153 -8.73 -7.14 -6.75
N ARG A 154 -9.43 -7.89 -5.89
CA ARG A 154 -8.86 -9.01 -5.13
C ARG A 154 -8.40 -10.16 -6.03
N GLU A 155 -9.23 -10.58 -7.00
CA GLU A 155 -8.86 -11.62 -7.97
C GLU A 155 -7.58 -11.27 -8.74
N LEU A 156 -7.42 -9.99 -9.12
CA LEU A 156 -6.22 -9.52 -9.81
C LEU A 156 -4.99 -9.56 -8.90
N LEU A 157 -5.13 -9.17 -7.63
CA LEU A 157 -4.06 -9.30 -6.64
C LEU A 157 -3.66 -10.75 -6.42
N ASP A 158 -4.62 -11.67 -6.28
CA ASP A 158 -4.35 -13.10 -6.14
C ASP A 158 -3.64 -13.68 -7.38
N HIS A 159 -3.95 -13.15 -8.57
CA HIS A 159 -3.25 -13.54 -9.81
C HIS A 159 -1.80 -13.06 -9.82
N PHE A 160 -1.52 -11.84 -9.37
CA PHE A 160 -0.15 -11.30 -9.30
C PHE A 160 0.65 -11.82 -8.12
N LEU A 161 -0.01 -12.18 -7.03
CA LEU A 161 0.57 -12.64 -5.78
C LEU A 161 -0.04 -14.00 -5.41
N PRO A 162 0.20 -15.06 -6.20
CA PRO A 162 -0.38 -16.36 -5.95
C PRO A 162 0.11 -16.90 -4.61
N THR A 163 -0.83 -17.36 -3.80
CA THR A 163 -0.50 -18.10 -2.57
C THR A 163 -0.02 -19.50 -2.96
N ARG A 164 1.18 -19.86 -2.48
CA ARG A 164 1.65 -21.26 -2.48
C ARG A 164 1.08 -21.96 -1.26
#